data_AF-A0A945TX64-F1
#
_entry.id   AF-A0A945TX64-F1
#
_cell.length_a   1.000
_cell.length_b   1.000
_cell.length_c   1.000
_cell.angle_alpha   90.00
_cell.angle_beta   90.00
_cell.angle_gamma   90.00
#
_symmetry.space_group_name_H-M   'P 1'
#
loop_
_entity.id
_entity.type
_entity.pdbx_description
1 polymer ?
#
loop_
_entity_poly.entity_id
_entity_poly.type
_entity_poly.pdbx_seq_one_letter_code
_entity_poly.pdbx_strand_id
1 'polypeptide(L)' 'MQPIIILMNFSYAIGGGLITLIFMYFGYKWLDHLTPFDTGEELSKGNQAVGQVVGSIFIGIGVAIGLVIGLGLN' A
#
# COMPACT_ATOMS: atom_id res chain seq x y z
N MET A 1 -13.65 -22.71 -21.94
CA MET A 1 -13.43 -21.26 -22.11
C MET A 1 -13.80 -20.44 -20.87
N GLN A 2 -14.93 -20.62 -20.20
CA GLN A 2 -15.21 -19.90 -18.93
C GLN A 2 -14.41 -20.33 -17.69
N PRO A 3 -14.17 -21.63 -17.40
CA PRO A 3 -13.48 -22.01 -16.16
C PRO A 3 -12.01 -21.58 -16.12
N ILE A 4 -11.33 -21.51 -17.27
CA ILE A 4 -9.93 -21.06 -17.35
C ILE A 4 -9.78 -19.57 -17.05
N ILE A 5 -10.73 -18.74 -17.50
CA ILE A 5 -10.72 -17.29 -17.25
C ILE A 5 -10.93 -17.02 -15.75
N ILE A 6 -11.86 -17.73 -15.13
CA ILE A 6 -12.12 -17.63 -13.68
C ILE A 6 -10.85 -18.00 -12.91
N LEU A 7 -10.21 -19.12 -13.25
CA LEU A 7 -8.97 -19.55 -12.60
C LEU A 7 -7.85 -18.53 -12.76
N MET A 8 -7.67 -17.96 -13.96
CA MET A 8 -6.67 -16.92 -14.21
C MET A 8 -6.94 -15.67 -13.36
N ASN A 9 -8.20 -15.20 -13.27
CA ASN A 9 -8.54 -14.03 -12.44
C ASN A 9 -8.23 -14.26 -10.96
N PHE A 10 -8.54 -15.44 -10.42
CA PHE A 10 -8.15 -15.78 -9.05
C PHE A 10 -6.64 -15.80 -8.87
N SER A 11 -5.89 -16.35 -9.84
CA SER A 11 -4.42 -16.34 -9.79
C SER A 11 -3.84 -14.93 -9.81
N TYR A 12 -4.40 -14.03 -10.63
CA TYR A 12 -3.99 -12.63 -10.68
C TYR A 12 -4.34 -11.88 -9.39
N ALA A 13 -5.53 -12.10 -8.84
CA ALA A 13 -5.94 -11.47 -7.59
C ALA A 13 -5.07 -11.92 -6.42
N ILE A 14 -4.78 -13.22 -6.32
CA ILE A 14 -3.91 -13.77 -5.28
C ILE A 14 -2.48 -13.26 -5.46
N GLY A 15 -1.93 -13.35 -6.67
CA GLY A 15 -0.57 -12.89 -6.97
C GLY A 15 -0.40 -11.39 -6.71
N GLY A 16 -1.31 -10.57 -7.23
CA GLY A 16 -1.31 -9.12 -7.00
C GLY A 16 -1.51 -8.75 -5.53
N GLY A 17 -2.39 -9.45 -4.81
CA GLY A 17 -2.60 -9.25 -3.38
C GLY A 17 -1.35 -9.56 -2.56
N LEU A 18 -0.70 -10.70 -2.82
CA LEU A 18 0.55 -11.08 -2.13
C LEU A 18 1.67 -10.08 -2.39
N ILE A 19 1.86 -9.66 -3.65
CA ILE A 19 2.84 -8.64 -4.01
C ILE A 19 2.56 -7.33 -3.26
N THR A 20 1.30 -6.90 -3.23
CA THR A 20 0.89 -5.67 -2.53
C THR A 20 1.19 -5.74 -1.03
N LEU A 21 0.89 -6.87 -0.37
CA LEU A 21 1.20 -7.05 1.05
C LEU A 21 2.71 -6.98 1.33
N ILE A 22 3.53 -7.58 0.46
CA ILE A 22 5.00 -7.53 0.58
C ILE A 22 5.48 -6.07 0.48
N PHE A 23 5.00 -5.32 -0.52
CA PHE A 23 5.36 -3.91 -0.68
C PHE A 23 4.88 -3.05 0.49
N MET A 24 3.68 -3.31 1.02
CA MET A 24 3.17 -2.60 2.20
C MET A 24 4.06 -2.83 3.42
N TYR A 25 4.47 -4.07 3.68
CA TYR A 25 5.40 -4.40 4.76
C TYR A 25 6.73 -3.65 4.62
N PHE A 26 7.32 -3.65 3.41
CA PHE A 26 8.54 -2.90 3.16
C PHE A 26 8.35 -1.39 3.29
N GLY A 27 7.21 -0.85 2.86
CA GLY A 27 6.87 0.55 3.01
C GLY A 27 6.81 1.00 4.47
N TYR A 28 6.17 0.21 5.34
CA TYR A 28 6.15 0.47 6.78
C TYR A 28 7.55 0.38 7.39
N LYS A 29 8.33 -0.65 7.03
CA LYS A 29 9.71 -0.77 7.52
C LYS A 29 10.60 0.39 7.08
N TRP A 30 10.38 0.92 5.87
CA TRP A 30 11.05 2.12 5.39
C TRP A 30 10.64 3.37 6.17
N LEU A 31 9.35 3.48 6.51
CA LEU A 31 8.84 4.54 7.35
C LEU A 31 9.51 4.52 8.72
N ASP A 32 9.57 3.36 9.36
CA ASP A 32 10.20 3.16 10.67
C ASP A 32 11.71 3.43 10.66
N HIS A 33 12.36 3.36 9.49
CA HIS A 33 13.75 3.76 9.34
C HIS A 33 13.93 5.28 9.23
N LEU A 34 12.94 5.98 8.66
CA LEU A 34 12.93 7.43 8.54
C LEU A 34 12.48 8.12 9.83
N THR A 35 11.60 7.50 10.60
CA THR A 35 11.12 8.01 11.89
C THR A 35 11.99 7.53 13.04
N PRO A 36 12.23 8.36 14.08
CA PRO A 36 13.00 7.95 15.26
C PRO A 36 12.21 7.02 16.21
N PHE A 37 11.04 6.54 15.79
CA PHE A 37 10.10 5.73 16.57
C PHE A 37 9.48 4.64 15.69
N ASP A 38 9.02 3.56 16.32
CA ASP A 38 8.27 2.48 15.67
C ASP A 38 6.84 2.95 15.41
N THR A 39 6.50 3.14 14.13
CA THR A 39 5.20 3.63 13.70
C THR A 39 4.11 2.62 14.04
N GLY A 40 4.39 1.32 13.87
CA GLY A 40 3.42 0.26 14.14
C GLY A 40 3.04 0.19 15.62
N GLU A 41 4.03 0.31 16.50
CA GLU A 41 3.83 0.35 17.94
C GLU A 41 3.02 1.60 18.35
N GLU A 42 3.41 2.78 17.89
CA GLU A 42 2.72 4.04 18.22
C GLU A 42 1.29 4.09 17.66
N LEU A 43 1.08 3.55 16.47
CA LEU A 43 -0.26 3.43 15.88
C LEU A 43 -1.13 2.47 16.71
N SER A 44 -0.56 1.36 17.20
CA SER A 44 -1.28 0.40 18.08
C SER A 44 -1.67 1.00 19.44
N LYS A 45 -0.85 1.93 19.97
CA LYS A 45 -1.14 2.70 21.19
C LYS A 45 -2.20 3.78 20.98
N GLY A 46 -2.66 3.98 19.74
CA GLY A 46 -3.65 5.00 19.40
C GLY A 46 -3.06 6.40 19.28
N ASN A 47 -1.77 6.53 18.98
CA ASN A 47 -1.13 7.83 18.76
C ASN A 47 -1.73 8.51 17.52
N GLN A 48 -2.58 9.52 17.76
CA GLN A 48 -3.30 10.25 16.72
C GLN A 48 -2.34 10.99 15.76
N ALA A 49 -1.20 11.46 16.24
CA ALA A 49 -0.22 12.15 15.40
C ALA A 49 0.38 11.19 14.35
N VAL A 50 0.75 9.99 14.79
CA VAL A 50 1.25 8.93 13.89
C VAL A 50 0.16 8.47 12.92
N GLY A 51 -1.08 8.35 13.39
CA GLY A 51 -2.24 8.06 12.54
C GLY A 51 -2.46 9.09 11.43
N GLN A 52 -2.32 10.38 11.73
CA GLN A 52 -2.41 11.45 10.73
C GLN A 52 -1.28 11.38 9.70
N VAL A 53 -0.04 11.11 10.14
CA VAL A 53 1.11 10.94 9.23
C VAL A 53 0.86 9.79 8.26
N VAL A 54 0.52 8.60 8.77
CA VAL A 54 0.22 7.42 7.94
C VAL A 54 -0.95 7.71 6.99
N GLY A 55 -2.01 8.36 7.47
CA GLY A 55 -3.15 8.76 6.63
C GLY A 55 -2.75 9.69 5.48
N SER A 56 -1.93 10.71 5.75
CA SER A 56 -1.44 11.63 4.71
C SER A 56 -0.55 10.95 3.66
N ILE A 57 0.21 9.93 4.06
CA ILE A 57 1.02 9.13 3.12
C ILE A 57 0.13 8.38 2.14
N PHE A 58 -0.94 7.74 2.62
CA PHE A 58 -1.90 7.06 1.73
C PHE A 58 -2.58 8.03 0.76
N ILE A 59 -2.95 9.23 1.21
CA ILE A 59 -3.50 10.28 0.34
C ILE A 59 -2.46 10.67 -0.73
N GLY A 60 -1.22 10.95 -0.33
CA GLY A 60 -0.15 11.34 -1.25
C GLY A 60 0.17 10.27 -2.29
N ILE A 61 0.25 9.00 -1.87
CA ILE A 61 0.44 7.86 -2.77
C ILE A 61 -0.73 7.74 -3.76
N GLY A 62 -1.97 7.86 -3.28
CA GLY A 62 -3.15 7.81 -4.13
C GLY A 62 -3.14 8.87 -5.23
N VAL A 63 -2.77 10.11 -4.87
CA VAL A 63 -2.61 11.21 -5.84
C VAL A 63 -1.48 10.92 -6.82
N ALA A 64 -0.32 10.47 -6.34
CA ALA A 64 0.83 10.16 -7.19
C ALA A 64 0.53 9.05 -8.20
N ILE A 65 -0.09 7.96 -7.75
CA ILE A 65 -0.51 6.85 -8.63
C ILE A 65 -1.54 7.33 -9.65
N GLY A 66 -2.56 8.08 -9.20
CA GLY A 66 -3.57 8.63 -10.08
C GLY A 66 -2.98 9.53 -11.18
N LEU A 67 -1.99 10.36 -10.83
CA LEU A 67 -1.28 11.20 -11.78
C LEU A 67 -0.44 10.37 -12.77
N VAL A 68 0.32 9.39 -12.29
CA VAL A 68 1.17 8.54 -13.15
C VAL A 68 0.32 7.74 -14.14
N ILE A 69 -0.78 7.14 -13.69
CA ILE A 69 -1.70 6.41 -14.57
C ILE A 69 -2.36 7.39 -15.55
N GLY A 70 -2.82 8.55 -15.08
CA GLY A 70 -3.48 9.55 -15.94
C GLY A 70 -2.56 10.11 -17.03
N LEU A 71 -1.30 10.38 -16.71
CA LEU A 71 -0.31 10.88 -17.67
C LEU A 71 0.18 9.79 -18.63
N GLY A 72 0.24 8.53 -18.19
CA GLY A 72 0.68 7.41 -19.02
C GLY A 72 -0.33 6.98 -20.10
N LEU A 73 -1.54 7.53 -20.09
CA LEU A 73 -2.61 7.24 -21.04
C LEU A 73 -2.78 8.33 -22.13
N ASN A 74 -1.92 9.34 -22.15
CA ASN A 74 -1.88 10.44 -23.14
C ASN A 74 -0.66 10.28 -24.07
#